data_AF-A0A0E3SAL1-F1
#
_entry.id   AF-A0A0E3SAL1-F1
#
_cell.length_a   1.000
_cell.length_b   1.000
_cell.length_c   1.000
_cell.angle_alpha   90.00
_cell.angle_beta   90.00
_cell.angle_gamma   90.00
#
_symmetry.space_group_name_H-M   'P 1'
#
loop_
_entity.id
_entity.type
_entity.pdbx_description
1 polymer ?
#
loop_
_entity_poly.entity_id
_entity_poly.type
_entity_poly.pdbx_seq_one_letter_code
_entity_poly.pdbx_strand_id
1 'polypeptide(L)'
;MSTVELSGIKGITSFTTYDNGELNECKLNDYNLIHTKYGDFVPQYGDPGIRRKQLKALSFYKNGKVKSISLEQQTEVNTSIGTFPAELVTFFEDGSLNSLFPLNGQISGFWSEEDEGALAQKYDFTFPFGSFNVKIIGLRFYPGGKVRSLILWPTETITINTPAGKIPIRTGFKLFEDGSIESVEPAKPVPVETPIGSINVYDANALGIDADKNSLGFDRNGRLTSLATFDIISVKKSNGERKIIFPKLKPGLMEDYEKVPVKLFFGEDSVTIDDGMRATEYSISECIFKITGGDYTETTTCGDCSKCKGCM
;
A
#
# COMPACT_ATOMS: atom_id res chain seq x y z
N MET A 1 15.52 10.49 -37.68
CA MET A 1 15.05 9.14 -37.30
C MET A 1 16.27 8.40 -36.80
N SER A 2 16.52 8.47 -35.50
CA SER A 2 17.64 7.76 -34.88
C SER A 2 17.05 6.48 -34.30
N THR A 3 17.16 5.40 -35.06
CA THR A 3 16.89 4.04 -34.59
C THR A 3 17.90 3.73 -33.49
N VAL A 4 17.47 3.91 -32.24
CA VAL A 4 18.14 3.25 -31.12
C VAL A 4 17.77 1.78 -31.25
N GLU A 5 18.60 0.99 -31.93
CA GLU A 5 18.57 -0.47 -31.78
C GLU A 5 18.98 -0.79 -30.34
N LEU A 6 18.00 -0.73 -29.44
CA LEU A 6 18.07 -1.24 -28.08
C LEU A 6 18.05 -2.75 -28.21
N SER A 7 19.26 -3.32 -28.39
CA SER A 7 19.56 -4.72 -28.70
C SER A 7 18.44 -5.70 -28.33
N GLY A 8 17.59 -6.03 -29.32
CA GLY A 8 16.60 -7.10 -29.24
C GLY A 8 15.13 -6.69 -29.08
N ILE A 9 14.81 -5.46 -28.66
CA ILE A 9 13.42 -5.02 -28.50
C ILE A 9 12.86 -4.48 -29.82
N LYS A 10 11.79 -5.12 -30.31
CA LYS A 10 11.15 -4.84 -31.61
C LYS A 10 9.89 -3.99 -31.46
N GLY A 11 9.57 -3.23 -32.50
CA GLY A 11 8.29 -2.52 -32.60
C GLY A 11 8.12 -1.34 -31.65
N ILE A 12 9.20 -0.65 -31.25
CA ILE A 12 9.09 0.52 -30.38
C ILE A 12 8.34 1.66 -31.10
N THR A 13 7.15 2.02 -30.60
CA THR A 13 6.32 3.10 -31.16
C THR A 13 6.46 4.44 -30.45
N SER A 14 6.82 4.40 -29.16
CA SER A 14 7.14 5.59 -28.36
C SER A 14 8.02 5.18 -27.18
N PHE A 15 8.85 6.10 -26.70
CA PHE A 15 9.73 5.88 -25.57
C PHE A 15 10.11 7.17 -24.84
N THR A 16 10.58 7.04 -23.61
CA THR A 16 11.28 8.10 -22.87
C THR A 16 12.67 7.63 -22.46
N THR A 17 13.56 8.57 -22.18
CA THR A 17 14.94 8.30 -21.75
C THR A 17 15.24 8.97 -20.42
N TYR A 18 16.24 8.47 -19.73
CA TYR A 18 16.92 9.18 -18.65
C TYR A 18 17.79 10.32 -19.22
N ASP A 19 18.30 11.19 -18.33
CA ASP A 19 19.16 12.33 -18.71
C ASP A 19 20.45 11.91 -19.43
N ASN A 20 20.91 10.68 -19.19
CA ASN A 20 22.09 10.10 -19.85
C ASN A 20 21.76 9.43 -21.19
N GLY A 21 20.52 9.53 -21.67
CA GLY A 21 20.05 8.96 -22.94
C GLY A 21 19.67 7.48 -22.89
N GLU A 22 19.84 6.80 -21.75
CA GLU A 22 19.42 5.40 -21.60
C GLU A 22 17.89 5.29 -21.61
N LEU A 23 17.37 4.21 -22.21
CA LEU A 23 15.93 3.97 -22.29
C LEU A 23 15.32 3.86 -20.90
N ASN A 24 14.26 4.62 -20.65
CA ASN A 24 13.52 4.59 -19.39
C ASN A 24 12.25 3.75 -19.53
N GLU A 25 11.43 4.02 -20.54
CA GLU A 25 10.22 3.24 -20.81
C GLU A 25 9.86 3.26 -22.29
N CYS A 26 9.13 2.24 -22.77
CA CYS A 26 8.66 2.19 -24.16
C CYS A 26 7.29 1.54 -24.32
N LYS A 27 6.63 1.85 -25.43
CA LYS A 27 5.46 1.14 -25.97
C LYS A 27 5.89 0.32 -27.18
N LEU A 28 5.20 -0.81 -27.40
CA LEU A 28 5.52 -1.77 -28.45
C LEU A 28 4.31 -1.97 -29.37
N ASN A 29 4.53 -2.26 -30.65
CA ASN A 29 3.51 -2.79 -31.57
C ASN A 29 3.82 -4.21 -32.07
N ASP A 30 5.01 -4.73 -31.77
CA ASP A 30 5.46 -6.05 -32.19
C ASP A 30 5.64 -6.98 -30.98
N TYR A 31 5.51 -8.28 -31.25
CA TYR A 31 5.78 -9.33 -30.28
C TYR A 31 7.23 -9.30 -29.79
N ASN A 32 7.41 -9.40 -28.48
CA ASN A 32 8.69 -9.53 -27.80
C ASN A 32 8.59 -10.61 -26.72
N LEU A 33 9.67 -11.36 -26.53
CA LEU A 33 9.77 -12.37 -25.46
C LEU A 33 10.92 -12.01 -24.53
N ILE A 34 10.60 -11.81 -23.25
CA ILE A 34 11.57 -11.43 -22.22
C ILE A 34 11.80 -12.63 -21.31
N HIS A 35 13.01 -13.20 -21.37
CA HIS A 35 13.41 -14.31 -20.53
C HIS A 35 13.77 -13.81 -19.12
N THR A 36 13.14 -14.39 -18.10
CA THR A 36 13.46 -14.12 -16.69
C THR A 36 13.60 -15.42 -15.91
N LYS A 37 14.19 -15.35 -14.71
CA LYS A 37 14.21 -16.51 -13.79
C LYS A 37 12.82 -16.92 -13.28
N TYR A 38 11.80 -16.10 -13.53
CA TYR A 38 10.42 -16.33 -13.11
C TYR A 38 9.53 -16.84 -14.25
N GLY A 39 10.10 -17.02 -15.45
CA GLY A 39 9.39 -17.43 -16.64
C GLY A 39 9.63 -16.50 -17.82
N ASP A 40 9.03 -16.86 -18.93
CA ASP A 40 9.06 -16.10 -20.17
C ASP A 40 7.86 -15.15 -20.19
N PHE A 41 8.14 -13.86 -20.39
CA PHE A 41 7.14 -12.81 -20.33
C PHE A 41 6.98 -12.13 -21.68
N VAL A 42 5.73 -12.02 -22.13
CA VAL A 42 5.36 -11.28 -23.34
C VAL A 42 4.82 -9.92 -22.90
N PRO A 43 5.54 -8.81 -23.15
CA PRO A 43 5.05 -7.48 -22.84
C PRO A 43 3.87 -7.11 -23.73
N GLN A 44 3.02 -6.20 -23.29
CA GLN A 44 1.92 -5.67 -24.08
C GLN A 44 2.42 -5.07 -25.39
N TYR A 45 1.68 -5.31 -26.47
CA TYR A 45 1.93 -4.68 -27.76
C TYR A 45 0.63 -4.42 -28.51
N GLY A 46 0.60 -3.39 -29.34
CA GLY A 46 -0.59 -3.02 -30.13
C GLY A 46 -1.58 -2.17 -29.35
N ASP A 47 -2.89 -2.33 -29.63
CA ASP A 47 -3.96 -1.55 -29.01
C ASP A 47 -4.43 -2.21 -27.69
N PRO A 48 -4.23 -1.56 -26.53
CA PRO A 48 -4.60 -2.09 -25.22
C PRO A 48 -6.13 -2.05 -24.95
N GLY A 49 -6.92 -1.44 -25.82
CA GLY A 49 -8.37 -1.30 -25.64
C GLY A 49 -8.74 -0.38 -24.48
N ILE A 50 -9.97 -0.53 -23.95
CA ILE A 50 -10.53 0.37 -22.92
C ILE A 50 -10.09 0.02 -21.49
N ARG A 51 -9.75 -1.25 -21.24
CA ARG A 51 -9.42 -1.75 -19.90
C ARG A 51 -7.94 -1.58 -19.58
N ARG A 52 -7.04 -1.95 -20.48
CA ARG A 52 -5.62 -2.02 -20.16
C ARG A 52 -5.02 -0.63 -20.20
N LYS A 53 -4.05 -0.39 -19.30
CA LYS A 53 -3.32 0.88 -19.28
C LYS A 53 -2.64 1.10 -20.62
N GLN A 54 -2.95 2.23 -21.25
CA GLN A 54 -2.27 2.73 -22.45
C GLN A 54 -0.80 3.13 -22.19
N LEU A 55 -0.28 2.87 -20.99
CA LEU A 55 1.03 3.28 -20.52
C LEU A 55 2.00 2.10 -20.56
N LYS A 56 3.20 2.38 -21.08
CA LYS A 56 4.43 1.57 -21.12
C LYS A 56 4.29 0.05 -21.01
N ALA A 57 4.68 -0.63 -22.08
CA ALA A 57 4.84 -2.07 -22.10
C ALA A 57 6.04 -2.51 -21.24
N LEU A 58 7.16 -1.79 -21.36
CA LEU A 58 8.40 -2.04 -20.64
C LEU A 58 8.91 -0.76 -19.97
N SER A 59 9.50 -0.92 -18.79
CA SER A 59 10.36 0.10 -18.20
C SER A 59 11.68 -0.49 -17.73
N PHE A 60 12.70 0.35 -17.62
CA PHE A 60 14.08 -0.04 -17.36
C PHE A 60 14.69 0.82 -16.26
N TYR A 61 15.66 0.27 -15.55
CA TYR A 61 16.58 1.03 -14.74
C TYR A 61 17.60 1.77 -15.62
N LYS A 62 18.33 2.73 -15.05
CA LYS A 62 19.40 3.43 -15.77
C LYS A 62 20.35 2.44 -16.43
N ASN A 63 20.83 1.45 -15.66
CA ASN A 63 21.70 0.37 -16.14
C ASN A 63 21.12 -0.56 -17.25
N GLY A 64 19.94 -0.27 -17.81
CA GLY A 64 19.32 -0.99 -18.92
C GLY A 64 18.59 -2.27 -18.52
N LYS A 65 18.63 -2.67 -17.25
CA LYS A 65 17.89 -3.84 -16.78
C LYS A 65 16.39 -3.54 -16.70
N VAL A 66 15.58 -4.56 -16.99
CA VAL A 66 14.12 -4.46 -16.93
C VAL A 66 13.68 -4.15 -15.50
N LYS A 67 12.87 -3.11 -15.37
CA LYS A 67 12.26 -2.64 -14.12
C LYS A 67 10.80 -3.06 -14.01
N SER A 68 10.05 -3.05 -15.12
CA SER A 68 8.68 -3.55 -15.15
C SER A 68 8.26 -4.07 -16.52
N ILE A 69 7.33 -5.02 -16.52
CA ILE A 69 6.70 -5.56 -17.72
C ILE A 69 5.19 -5.55 -17.51
N SER A 70 4.47 -4.75 -18.29
CA SER A 70 3.01 -4.88 -18.45
C SER A 70 2.78 -6.05 -19.40
N LEU A 71 2.12 -7.11 -18.96
CA LEU A 71 2.02 -8.37 -19.69
C LEU A 71 0.85 -8.36 -20.67
N GLU A 72 1.07 -8.92 -21.86
CA GLU A 72 0.05 -9.04 -22.91
C GLU A 72 -1.09 -9.97 -22.50
N GLN A 73 -0.79 -11.00 -21.72
CA GLN A 73 -1.78 -11.88 -21.12
C GLN A 73 -1.43 -12.12 -19.67
N GLN A 74 -2.46 -12.42 -18.88
CA GLN A 74 -2.25 -12.86 -17.52
C GLN A 74 -1.37 -14.12 -17.54
N THR A 75 -0.19 -14.03 -16.94
CA THR A 75 0.84 -15.08 -17.01
C THR A 75 1.17 -15.56 -15.61
N GLU A 76 1.34 -16.86 -15.43
CA GLU A 76 1.72 -17.46 -14.15
C GLU A 76 3.15 -17.08 -13.76
N VAL A 77 3.33 -16.69 -12.50
CA VAL A 77 4.62 -16.31 -11.91
C VAL A 77 4.86 -17.20 -10.69
N ASN A 78 5.95 -17.96 -10.73
CA ASN A 78 6.35 -18.81 -9.60
C ASN A 78 7.03 -17.96 -8.52
N THR A 79 6.50 -18.01 -7.29
CA THR A 79 7.02 -17.26 -6.14
C THR A 79 7.33 -18.19 -4.96
N SER A 80 7.95 -17.64 -3.91
CA SER A 80 8.26 -18.39 -2.69
C SER A 80 7.02 -18.86 -1.91
N ILE A 81 5.85 -18.27 -2.18
CA ILE A 81 4.59 -18.57 -1.49
C ILE A 81 3.52 -19.15 -2.42
N GLY A 82 3.91 -19.59 -3.62
CA GLY A 82 3.02 -20.21 -4.60
C GLY A 82 3.11 -19.59 -5.99
N THR A 83 2.29 -20.09 -6.90
CA THR A 83 2.19 -19.60 -8.27
C THR A 83 1.01 -18.66 -8.37
N PHE A 84 1.24 -17.44 -8.85
CA PHE A 84 0.20 -16.43 -8.99
C PHE A 84 0.14 -15.90 -10.42
N PRO A 85 -1.05 -15.68 -10.98
CA PRO A 85 -1.16 -14.95 -12.22
C PRO A 85 -0.73 -13.50 -12.04
N ALA A 86 -0.20 -12.90 -13.10
CA ALA A 86 0.12 -11.47 -13.15
C ALA A 86 -0.20 -10.86 -14.50
N GLU A 87 -0.70 -9.62 -14.50
CA GLU A 87 -0.76 -8.73 -15.66
C GLU A 87 0.33 -7.64 -15.60
N LEU A 88 0.97 -7.46 -14.45
CA LEU A 88 2.13 -6.59 -14.27
C LEU A 88 3.11 -7.23 -13.30
N VAL A 89 4.38 -7.25 -13.70
CA VAL A 89 5.51 -7.64 -12.84
C VAL A 89 6.53 -6.52 -12.79
N THR A 90 7.14 -6.32 -11.62
CA THR A 90 8.23 -5.38 -11.41
C THR A 90 9.42 -6.08 -10.78
N PHE A 91 10.61 -5.57 -11.04
CA PHE A 91 11.87 -6.17 -10.62
C PHE A 91 12.70 -5.17 -9.83
N PHE A 92 13.62 -5.69 -9.03
CA PHE A 92 14.76 -4.95 -8.50
C PHE A 92 15.88 -4.87 -9.55
N GLU A 93 16.89 -4.02 -9.31
CA GLU A 93 18.04 -3.89 -10.22
C GLU A 93 18.88 -5.17 -10.36
N ASP A 94 18.78 -6.12 -9.45
CA ASP A 94 19.44 -7.42 -9.56
C ASP A 94 18.62 -8.43 -10.40
N GLY A 95 17.41 -8.07 -10.85
CA GLY A 95 16.49 -8.93 -11.59
C GLY A 95 15.65 -9.85 -10.70
N SER A 96 15.73 -9.73 -9.37
CA SER A 96 14.76 -10.36 -8.47
C SER A 96 13.39 -9.69 -8.57
N LEU A 97 12.33 -10.46 -8.35
CA LEU A 97 10.95 -9.99 -8.38
C LEU A 97 10.75 -9.02 -7.22
N ASN A 98 10.23 -7.83 -7.53
CA ASN A 98 9.87 -6.81 -6.54
C ASN A 98 8.37 -6.86 -6.27
N SER A 99 7.54 -6.91 -7.31
CA SER A 99 6.10 -6.98 -7.15
C SER A 99 5.44 -7.72 -8.30
N LEU A 100 4.29 -8.33 -8.02
CA LEU A 100 3.36 -8.83 -9.02
C LEU A 100 1.95 -8.33 -8.72
N PHE A 101 1.19 -8.10 -9.78
CA PHE A 101 -0.20 -7.65 -9.72
C PHE A 101 -1.04 -8.59 -10.60
N PRO A 102 -1.99 -9.35 -10.04
CA PRO A 102 -2.84 -10.25 -10.82
C PRO A 102 -3.62 -9.55 -11.91
N LEU A 103 -3.99 -8.28 -11.68
CA LEU A 103 -4.66 -7.42 -12.63
C LEU A 103 -3.95 -6.06 -12.72
N ASN A 104 -4.01 -5.43 -13.90
CA ASN A 104 -3.40 -4.12 -14.18
C ASN A 104 -4.31 -3.23 -15.07
N GLY A 105 -5.62 -3.29 -14.85
CA GLY A 105 -6.59 -2.43 -15.52
C GLY A 105 -6.41 -0.94 -15.17
N GLN A 106 -6.85 -0.10 -16.09
CA GLN A 106 -6.94 1.35 -15.95
C GLN A 106 -8.36 1.71 -15.53
N ILE A 107 -8.51 2.28 -14.34
CA ILE A 107 -9.78 2.86 -13.94
C ILE A 107 -10.03 4.13 -14.76
N SER A 108 -11.19 4.22 -15.39
CA SER A 108 -11.59 5.30 -16.30
C SER A 108 -13.11 5.51 -16.28
N GLY A 109 -13.62 6.49 -17.02
CA GLY A 109 -15.07 6.69 -17.18
C GLY A 109 -15.81 5.52 -17.85
N PHE A 110 -15.09 4.56 -18.44
CA PHE A 110 -15.65 3.38 -19.11
C PHE A 110 -15.26 2.05 -18.43
N TRP A 111 -14.45 2.10 -17.38
CA TRP A 111 -13.99 0.93 -16.64
C TRP A 111 -13.83 1.29 -15.16
N SER A 112 -14.76 0.83 -14.34
CA SER A 112 -14.81 1.15 -12.91
C SER A 112 -13.95 0.22 -12.07
N GLU A 113 -13.79 0.56 -10.78
CA GLU A 113 -13.15 -0.34 -9.81
C GLU A 113 -13.97 -1.62 -9.62
N GLU A 114 -15.30 -1.50 -9.67
CA GLU A 114 -16.22 -2.63 -9.60
C GLU A 114 -16.05 -3.57 -10.80
N ASP A 115 -15.88 -3.02 -12.01
CA ASP A 115 -15.64 -3.81 -13.22
C ASP A 115 -14.32 -4.59 -13.12
N GLU A 116 -13.24 -3.93 -12.64
CA GLU A 116 -11.96 -4.60 -12.41
C GLU A 116 -12.07 -5.65 -11.30
N GLY A 117 -12.81 -5.34 -10.24
CA GLY A 117 -13.04 -6.23 -9.10
C GLY A 117 -13.84 -7.48 -9.46
N ALA A 118 -14.67 -7.43 -10.50
CA ALA A 118 -15.38 -8.58 -11.05
C ALA A 118 -14.43 -9.61 -11.69
N LEU A 119 -13.26 -9.17 -12.19
CA LEU A 119 -12.22 -10.05 -12.75
C LEU A 119 -11.28 -10.61 -11.67
N ALA A 120 -11.20 -9.95 -10.50
CA ALA A 120 -10.27 -10.35 -9.45
C ALA A 120 -10.67 -11.69 -8.83
N GLN A 121 -9.70 -12.61 -8.78
CA GLN A 121 -9.85 -13.94 -8.20
C GLN A 121 -9.41 -13.95 -6.73
N LYS A 122 -9.95 -14.90 -5.97
CA LYS A 122 -9.49 -15.17 -4.60
C LYS A 122 -8.35 -16.16 -4.62
N TYR A 123 -7.39 -15.96 -3.72
CA TYR A 123 -6.27 -16.86 -3.51
C TYR A 123 -6.18 -17.25 -2.04
N ASP A 124 -5.71 -18.46 -1.80
CA ASP A 124 -5.45 -18.98 -0.47
C ASP A 124 -4.04 -18.58 0.00
N PHE A 125 -3.98 -18.00 1.19
CA PHE A 125 -2.74 -17.64 1.84
C PHE A 125 -2.65 -18.30 3.21
N THR A 126 -1.44 -18.73 3.57
CA THR A 126 -1.14 -19.24 4.90
C THR A 126 0.14 -18.58 5.40
N PHE A 127 0.01 -17.84 6.50
CA PHE A 127 1.09 -17.21 7.23
C PHE A 127 1.06 -17.67 8.69
N PRO A 128 2.16 -17.54 9.46
CA PRO A 128 2.18 -17.88 10.88
C PRO A 128 1.11 -17.17 11.72
N PHE A 129 0.63 -16.01 11.26
CA PHE A 129 -0.39 -15.19 11.93
C PHE A 129 -1.83 -15.42 11.41
N GLY A 130 -2.04 -16.31 10.44
CA GLY A 130 -3.38 -16.66 9.97
C GLY A 130 -3.42 -17.24 8.56
N SER A 131 -4.56 -17.85 8.21
CA SER A 131 -4.88 -18.32 6.87
C SER A 131 -6.18 -17.68 6.39
N PHE A 132 -6.23 -17.30 5.12
CA PHE A 132 -7.36 -16.57 4.54
C PHE A 132 -7.46 -16.79 3.03
N ASN A 133 -8.68 -16.66 2.50
CA ASN A 133 -9.01 -16.75 1.09
C ASN A 133 -9.55 -15.39 0.61
N VAL A 134 -8.78 -14.66 -0.18
CA VAL A 134 -9.05 -13.23 -0.43
C VAL A 134 -8.59 -12.78 -1.82
N LYS A 135 -9.24 -11.74 -2.36
CA LYS A 135 -8.75 -11.01 -3.53
C LYS A 135 -7.62 -10.06 -3.14
N ILE A 136 -6.64 -9.90 -4.02
CA ILE A 136 -5.50 -9.00 -3.80
C ILE A 136 -5.33 -8.04 -4.98
N ILE A 137 -4.82 -6.85 -4.69
CA ILE A 137 -4.25 -5.96 -5.71
C ILE A 137 -2.88 -6.48 -6.12
N GLY A 138 -2.04 -6.89 -5.16
CA GLY A 138 -0.69 -7.32 -5.46
C GLY A 138 0.09 -7.85 -4.28
N LEU A 139 1.21 -8.48 -4.61
CA LEU A 139 2.22 -8.96 -3.67
C LEU A 139 3.52 -8.21 -3.93
N ARG A 140 4.23 -7.87 -2.86
CA ARG A 140 5.58 -7.32 -2.93
C ARG A 140 6.56 -8.23 -2.21
N PHE A 141 7.80 -8.19 -2.64
CA PHE A 141 8.86 -9.07 -2.16
C PHE A 141 10.09 -8.26 -1.75
N TYR A 142 10.92 -8.89 -0.93
CA TYR A 142 12.31 -8.51 -0.75
C TYR A 142 13.17 -9.11 -1.88
N PRO A 143 14.38 -8.60 -2.14
CA PRO A 143 15.27 -9.17 -3.17
C PRO A 143 15.55 -10.68 -2.97
N GLY A 144 15.56 -11.15 -1.73
CA GLY A 144 15.66 -12.57 -1.38
C GLY A 144 14.43 -13.42 -1.73
N GLY A 145 13.37 -12.82 -2.28
CA GLY A 145 12.15 -13.49 -2.74
C GLY A 145 11.12 -13.76 -1.65
N LYS A 146 11.39 -13.38 -0.39
CA LYS A 146 10.41 -13.46 0.69
C LYS A 146 9.37 -12.35 0.56
N VAL A 147 8.13 -12.63 0.99
CA VAL A 147 7.04 -11.66 0.96
C VAL A 147 7.36 -10.48 1.87
N ARG A 148 7.23 -9.28 1.30
CA ARG A 148 7.35 -8.00 2.01
C ARG A 148 5.97 -7.44 2.35
N SER A 149 5.02 -7.52 1.44
CA SER A 149 3.66 -7.06 1.70
C SER A 149 2.64 -7.73 0.80
N LEU A 150 1.42 -7.79 1.30
CA LEU A 150 0.23 -8.23 0.59
C LEU A 150 -0.77 -7.10 0.62
N ILE A 151 -1.26 -6.69 -0.56
CA ILE A 151 -2.21 -5.61 -0.72
C ILE A 151 -3.56 -6.23 -1.06
N LEU A 152 -4.54 -6.05 -0.18
CA LEU A 152 -5.91 -6.55 -0.34
C LEU A 152 -6.64 -5.77 -1.42
N TRP A 153 -7.56 -6.45 -2.10
CA TRP A 153 -8.53 -5.77 -2.95
C TRP A 153 -9.38 -4.80 -2.11
N PRO A 154 -9.81 -3.65 -2.65
CA PRO A 154 -10.77 -2.79 -1.96
C PRO A 154 -12.01 -3.59 -1.53
N THR A 155 -12.63 -3.23 -0.42
CA THR A 155 -13.74 -3.96 0.25
C THR A 155 -13.40 -5.32 0.87
N GLU A 156 -12.26 -5.94 0.54
CA GLU A 156 -11.83 -7.16 1.26
C GLU A 156 -11.33 -6.81 2.66
N THR A 157 -11.62 -7.69 3.61
CA THR A 157 -11.16 -7.60 4.99
C THR A 157 -10.76 -8.98 5.45
N ILE A 158 -9.60 -9.08 6.08
CA ILE A 158 -9.14 -10.31 6.73
C ILE A 158 -8.91 -10.04 8.21
N THR A 159 -8.94 -11.10 9.03
CA THR A 159 -8.61 -10.99 10.45
C THR A 159 -7.37 -11.81 10.74
N ILE A 160 -6.34 -11.17 11.29
CA ILE A 160 -5.04 -11.79 11.56
C ILE A 160 -4.63 -11.64 13.02
N ASN A 161 -3.78 -12.54 13.50
CA ASN A 161 -3.20 -12.46 14.84
C ASN A 161 -1.97 -11.57 14.80
N THR A 162 -2.08 -10.36 15.36
CA THR A 162 -0.96 -9.42 15.51
C THR A 162 -0.38 -9.50 16.91
N PRO A 163 0.82 -8.92 17.17
CA PRO A 163 1.33 -8.77 18.53
C PRO A 163 0.39 -7.98 19.45
N ALA A 164 -0.45 -7.10 18.91
CA ALA A 164 -1.49 -6.36 19.65
C ALA A 164 -2.84 -7.11 19.75
N GLY A 165 -2.88 -8.39 19.38
CA GLY A 165 -4.09 -9.21 19.40
C GLY A 165 -4.71 -9.40 18.02
N LYS A 166 -5.95 -9.90 18.00
CA LYS A 166 -6.65 -10.28 16.77
C LYS A 166 -7.30 -9.05 16.15
N ILE A 167 -6.82 -8.64 14.97
CA ILE A 167 -7.20 -7.37 14.35
C ILE A 167 -7.81 -7.63 12.97
N PRO A 168 -9.01 -7.09 12.68
CA PRO A 168 -9.52 -7.00 11.31
C PRO A 168 -8.75 -5.93 10.56
N ILE A 169 -8.20 -6.26 9.40
CA ILE A 169 -7.35 -5.35 8.62
C ILE A 169 -7.95 -5.11 7.23
N ARG A 170 -7.82 -3.87 6.76
CA ARG A 170 -8.10 -3.43 5.39
C ARG A 170 -6.78 -3.09 4.71
N THR A 171 -6.77 -2.89 3.40
CA THR A 171 -5.57 -2.54 2.60
C THR A 171 -4.49 -3.63 2.54
N GLY A 172 -4.12 -4.25 3.67
CA GLY A 172 -3.09 -5.28 3.71
C GLY A 172 -2.20 -5.21 4.94
N PHE A 173 -1.01 -5.79 4.79
CA PHE A 173 0.02 -5.81 5.82
C PHE A 173 1.42 -5.80 5.20
N LYS A 174 2.38 -5.35 5.99
CA LYS A 174 3.81 -5.42 5.72
C LYS A 174 4.47 -6.38 6.69
N LEU A 175 5.43 -7.16 6.21
CA LEU A 175 6.20 -8.12 6.96
C LEU A 175 7.68 -7.72 6.96
N PHE A 176 8.36 -8.05 8.04
CA PHE A 176 9.81 -8.18 8.03
C PHE A 176 10.24 -9.39 7.19
N GLU A 177 11.50 -9.42 6.80
CA GLU A 177 12.06 -10.53 6.00
C GLU A 177 12.09 -11.88 6.76
N ASP A 178 11.90 -11.92 8.08
CA ASP A 178 11.71 -13.16 8.83
C ASP A 178 10.24 -13.66 8.80
N GLY A 179 9.32 -12.89 8.20
CA GLY A 179 7.89 -13.20 8.12
C GLY A 179 7.06 -12.68 9.29
N SER A 180 7.68 -12.05 10.29
CA SER A 180 6.96 -11.36 11.36
C SER A 180 6.29 -10.09 10.84
N ILE A 181 5.18 -9.69 11.48
CA ILE A 181 4.40 -8.52 11.07
C ILE A 181 5.19 -7.25 11.41
N GLU A 182 5.45 -6.41 10.40
CA GLU A 182 6.01 -5.07 10.57
C GLU A 182 4.89 -4.04 10.77
N SER A 183 3.84 -4.08 9.96
CA SER A 183 2.70 -3.17 10.13
C SER A 183 1.41 -3.67 9.47
N VAL A 184 0.28 -3.18 9.97
CA VAL A 184 -1.08 -3.51 9.48
C VAL A 184 -1.99 -2.30 9.51
N GLU A 185 -2.96 -2.24 8.59
CA GLU A 185 -3.98 -1.17 8.58
C GLU A 185 -5.31 -1.72 9.09
N PRO A 186 -5.79 -1.29 10.29
CA PRO A 186 -7.07 -1.75 10.82
C PRO A 186 -8.25 -1.40 9.91
N ALA A 187 -9.21 -2.31 9.77
CA ALA A 187 -10.42 -2.12 8.96
C ALA A 187 -11.41 -1.13 9.57
N LYS A 188 -11.26 -0.84 10.87
CA LYS A 188 -12.06 0.07 11.67
C LYS A 188 -11.24 0.48 12.89
N PRO A 189 -11.66 1.50 13.67
CA PRO A 189 -11.03 1.81 14.94
C PRO A 189 -10.98 0.58 15.86
N VAL A 190 -9.77 0.19 16.25
CA VAL A 190 -9.53 -0.94 17.14
C VAL A 190 -8.74 -0.46 18.35
N PRO A 191 -9.22 -0.71 19.60
CA PRO A 191 -8.46 -0.37 20.79
C PRO A 191 -7.22 -1.25 20.89
N VAL A 192 -6.07 -0.60 21.07
CA VAL A 192 -4.76 -1.24 21.29
C VAL A 192 -4.21 -0.74 22.62
N GLU A 193 -3.76 -1.67 23.46
CA GLU A 193 -3.07 -1.32 24.70
C GLU A 193 -1.68 -0.78 24.38
N THR A 194 -1.38 0.40 24.92
CA THR A 194 -0.10 1.10 24.72
C THR A 194 0.51 1.48 26.07
N PRO A 195 1.81 1.84 26.12
CA PRO A 195 2.44 2.37 27.33
C PRO A 195 1.75 3.61 27.94
N ILE A 196 0.94 4.35 27.17
CA ILE A 196 0.23 5.54 27.63
C ILE A 196 -1.29 5.34 27.78
N GLY A 197 -1.75 4.10 27.74
CA GLY A 197 -3.16 3.70 27.84
C GLY A 197 -3.72 3.11 26.55
N SER A 198 -5.00 2.75 26.58
CA SER A 198 -5.70 2.17 25.42
C SER A 198 -6.00 3.27 24.40
N ILE A 199 -5.60 3.06 23.14
CA ILE A 199 -5.79 4.00 22.02
C ILE A 199 -6.47 3.28 20.86
N ASN A 200 -7.47 3.92 20.24
CA ASN A 200 -8.08 3.38 19.03
C ASN A 200 -7.18 3.68 17.82
N VAL A 201 -6.76 2.62 17.12
CA VAL A 201 -5.84 2.73 15.97
C VAL A 201 -6.64 2.67 14.67
N TYR A 202 -6.46 3.68 13.82
CA TYR A 202 -7.10 3.79 12.51
C TYR A 202 -6.57 5.03 11.75
N ASP A 203 -6.30 4.90 10.45
CA ASP A 203 -6.15 6.04 9.54
C ASP A 203 -7.22 5.99 8.45
N ALA A 204 -8.18 6.92 8.51
CA ALA A 204 -9.23 7.08 7.52
C ALA A 204 -8.67 7.44 6.14
N ASN A 205 -7.45 7.99 6.08
CA ASN A 205 -6.77 8.40 4.85
C ASN A 205 -5.78 7.35 4.32
N ALA A 206 -5.74 6.15 4.91
CA ALA A 206 -4.86 5.09 4.44
C ALA A 206 -5.16 4.76 2.97
N LEU A 207 -4.12 4.80 2.13
CA LEU A 207 -4.26 4.52 0.70
C LEU A 207 -4.46 3.02 0.48
N GLY A 208 -5.64 2.61 0.01
CA GLY A 208 -6.02 1.20 -0.24
C GLY A 208 -5.15 0.44 -1.26
N ILE A 209 -4.18 1.10 -1.88
CA ILE A 209 -3.28 0.54 -2.91
C ILE A 209 -1.84 0.32 -2.42
N ASP A 210 -1.53 0.68 -1.17
CA ASP A 210 -0.17 0.59 -0.63
C ASP A 210 -0.15 0.04 0.81
N ALA A 211 0.08 -1.27 0.94
CA ALA A 211 0.19 -1.95 2.22
C ALA A 211 1.56 -1.78 2.91
N ASP A 212 2.47 -0.95 2.36
CA ASP A 212 3.77 -0.67 3.02
C ASP A 212 3.68 0.49 4.04
N LYS A 213 2.56 1.23 4.06
CA LYS A 213 2.31 2.37 4.96
C LYS A 213 1.00 2.16 5.70
N ASN A 214 1.09 1.69 6.94
CA ASN A 214 -0.08 1.38 7.74
C ASN A 214 -0.06 2.07 9.11
N SER A 215 -1.23 2.10 9.73
CA SER A 215 -1.50 2.78 11.00
C SER A 215 -1.03 2.06 12.24
N LEU A 216 -0.68 0.77 12.19
CA LEU A 216 -0.20 0.03 13.36
C LEU A 216 1.13 -0.63 13.03
N GLY A 217 2.21 -0.27 13.74
CA GLY A 217 3.56 -0.72 13.48
C GLY A 217 4.21 -1.43 14.67
N PHE A 218 5.03 -2.43 14.38
CA PHE A 218 5.76 -3.23 15.35
C PHE A 218 7.25 -3.32 15.01
N ASP A 219 8.07 -3.68 16.00
CA ASP A 219 9.43 -4.16 15.77
C ASP A 219 9.45 -5.68 15.53
N ARG A 220 10.65 -6.22 15.27
CA ARG A 220 10.86 -7.66 15.04
C ARG A 220 10.54 -8.55 16.25
N ASN A 221 10.47 -7.97 17.45
CA ASN A 221 10.09 -8.68 18.67
C ASN A 221 8.59 -8.54 18.96
N GLY A 222 7.83 -7.88 18.09
CA GLY A 222 6.41 -7.61 18.26
C GLY A 222 6.11 -6.46 19.23
N ARG A 223 7.10 -5.66 19.63
CA ARG A 223 6.84 -4.45 20.44
C ARG A 223 6.19 -3.40 19.55
N LEU A 224 5.15 -2.75 20.07
CA LEU A 224 4.51 -1.61 19.41
C LEU A 224 5.54 -0.48 19.20
N THR A 225 5.74 -0.05 17.96
CA THR A 225 6.69 1.03 17.61
C THR A 225 5.99 2.28 17.14
N SER A 226 4.84 2.16 16.49
CA SER A 226 4.08 3.32 16.02
C SER A 226 2.60 3.03 15.90
N LEU A 227 1.78 4.06 16.06
CA LEU A 227 0.40 4.01 15.61
C LEU A 227 -0.13 5.35 15.08
N ALA A 228 -1.24 5.31 14.33
CA ALA A 228 -2.03 6.48 13.93
C ALA A 228 -3.43 6.41 14.56
N THR A 229 -3.93 7.55 15.04
CA THR A 229 -5.21 7.63 15.74
C THR A 229 -5.94 8.95 15.47
N PHE A 230 -7.26 8.94 15.62
CA PHE A 230 -8.06 10.15 15.70
C PHE A 230 -8.46 10.51 17.14
N ASP A 231 -8.01 9.74 18.13
CA ASP A 231 -8.25 10.04 19.54
C ASP A 231 -7.59 11.35 19.96
N ILE A 232 -8.17 11.97 20.99
CA ILE A 232 -7.64 13.17 21.63
C ILE A 232 -6.76 12.72 22.80
N ILE A 233 -5.54 13.26 22.85
CA ILE A 233 -4.53 12.93 23.85
C ILE A 233 -4.28 14.15 24.73
N SER A 234 -4.58 14.02 26.01
CA SER A 234 -4.19 15.02 27.02
C SER A 234 -2.93 14.56 27.74
N VAL A 235 -1.91 15.41 27.76
CA VAL A 235 -0.64 15.17 28.45
C VAL A 235 -0.50 16.16 29.60
N LYS A 236 -0.22 15.66 30.81
CA LYS A 236 0.14 16.48 31.98
C LYS A 236 1.56 16.12 32.42
N LYS A 237 2.48 17.07 32.34
CA LYS A 237 3.87 16.91 32.81
C LYS A 237 3.97 17.04 34.34
N SER A 238 5.07 16.53 34.89
CA SER A 238 5.41 16.63 36.32
C SER A 238 5.42 18.08 36.86
N ASN A 239 5.84 19.06 36.03
CA ASN A 239 5.83 20.49 36.36
C ASN A 239 4.41 21.12 36.38
N GLY A 240 3.36 20.34 36.09
CA GLY A 240 1.97 20.79 36.06
C GLY A 240 1.49 21.32 34.70
N GLU A 241 2.37 21.50 33.73
CA GLU A 241 2.02 21.90 32.36
C GLU A 241 1.09 20.88 31.72
N ARG A 242 0.04 21.36 31.03
CA ARG A 242 -0.93 20.53 30.33
C ARG A 242 -0.96 20.88 28.85
N LYS A 243 -1.03 19.85 28.01
CA LYS A 243 -1.22 19.99 26.56
C LYS A 243 -2.28 19.03 26.08
N ILE A 244 -3.15 19.50 25.20
CA ILE A 244 -4.16 18.69 24.52
C ILE A 244 -3.75 18.60 23.05
N ILE A 245 -3.70 17.38 22.54
CA ILE A 245 -3.30 17.06 21.18
C ILE A 245 -4.49 16.34 20.54
N PHE A 246 -4.86 16.76 19.34
CA PHE A 246 -6.01 16.23 18.62
C PHE A 246 -5.75 16.28 17.12
N PRO A 247 -6.47 15.47 16.32
CA PRO A 247 -6.35 15.48 14.87
C PRO A 247 -6.62 16.85 14.29
N LYS A 248 -5.81 17.27 13.33
CA LYS A 248 -5.94 18.57 12.68
C LYS A 248 -6.61 18.45 11.32
N LEU A 249 -7.11 19.57 10.81
CA LEU A 249 -7.57 19.69 9.44
C LEU A 249 -6.45 20.30 8.59
N LYS A 250 -6.25 19.75 7.39
CA LYS A 250 -5.42 20.34 6.32
C LYS A 250 -6.31 20.57 5.09
N PRO A 251 -6.00 21.51 4.19
CA PRO A 251 -6.68 21.60 2.91
C PRO A 251 -6.60 20.26 2.16
N GLY A 252 -7.75 19.78 1.67
CA GLY A 252 -7.83 18.54 0.90
C GLY A 252 -7.52 18.78 -0.59
N LEU A 253 -7.26 17.69 -1.31
CA LEU A 253 -7.14 17.74 -2.78
C LEU A 253 -8.51 17.71 -3.47
N MET A 254 -9.47 16.99 -2.88
CA MET A 254 -10.83 16.83 -3.40
C MET A 254 -11.90 17.45 -2.48
N GLU A 255 -11.62 17.52 -1.19
CA GLU A 255 -12.50 18.15 -0.18
C GLU A 255 -11.91 19.47 0.30
N ASP A 256 -12.76 20.33 0.88
CA ASP A 256 -12.30 21.60 1.46
C ASP A 256 -11.23 21.37 2.54
N TYR A 257 -11.41 20.34 3.37
CA TYR A 257 -10.45 19.96 4.42
C TYR A 257 -10.44 18.45 4.69
N GLU A 258 -9.25 17.88 4.84
CA GLU A 258 -9.01 16.49 5.25
C GLU A 258 -8.52 16.43 6.71
N LYS A 259 -9.00 15.46 7.49
CA LYS A 259 -8.48 15.20 8.84
C LYS A 259 -7.13 14.49 8.77
N VAL A 260 -6.14 14.95 9.52
CA VAL A 260 -4.83 14.33 9.67
C VAL A 260 -4.79 13.59 11.01
N PRO A 261 -4.54 12.26 11.01
CA PRO A 261 -4.44 11.52 12.26
C PRO A 261 -3.22 11.96 13.07
N VAL A 262 -3.33 11.83 14.39
CA VAL A 262 -2.18 11.97 15.29
C VAL A 262 -1.35 10.70 15.17
N LYS A 263 -0.04 10.85 14.95
CA LYS A 263 0.91 9.74 14.90
C LYS A 263 1.68 9.65 16.20
N LEU A 264 1.84 8.44 16.71
CA LEU A 264 2.60 8.14 17.91
C LEU A 264 3.74 7.21 17.55
N PHE A 265 4.91 7.46 18.12
CA PHE A 265 6.10 6.61 18.01
C PHE A 265 6.60 6.28 19.41
N PHE A 266 6.77 4.99 19.71
CA PHE A 266 7.07 4.50 21.05
C PHE A 266 8.52 4.03 21.16
N GLY A 267 9.20 4.52 22.20
CA GLY A 267 10.49 4.03 22.69
C GLY A 267 10.32 3.20 23.97
N GLU A 268 11.39 3.06 24.75
CA GLU A 268 11.34 2.32 26.02
C GLU A 268 10.63 3.11 27.15
N ASP A 269 11.00 4.39 27.31
CA ASP A 269 10.34 5.33 28.24
C ASP A 269 9.97 6.64 27.53
N SER A 270 9.80 6.61 26.20
CA SER A 270 9.40 7.80 25.46
C SER A 270 8.26 7.53 24.50
N VAL A 271 7.46 8.58 24.27
CA VAL A 271 6.48 8.64 23.20
C VAL A 271 6.63 9.95 22.46
N THR A 272 6.85 9.88 21.15
CA THR A 272 6.77 11.05 20.27
C THR A 272 5.36 11.13 19.72
N ILE A 273 4.69 12.27 19.95
CA ILE A 273 3.35 12.55 19.42
C ILE A 273 3.48 13.62 18.34
N ASP A 274 3.13 13.26 17.11
CA ASP A 274 3.11 14.12 15.93
C ASP A 274 1.67 14.43 15.53
N ASP A 275 1.33 15.71 15.59
CA ASP A 275 0.00 16.23 15.25
C ASP A 275 -0.14 16.69 13.78
N GLY A 276 0.84 16.36 12.94
CA GLY A 276 0.92 16.76 11.53
C GLY A 276 1.54 18.13 11.30
N MET A 277 1.81 18.91 12.35
CA MET A 277 2.58 20.16 12.28
C MET A 277 3.86 20.09 13.09
N ARG A 278 3.81 19.43 14.26
CA ARG A 278 4.94 19.32 15.18
C ARG A 278 4.93 17.94 15.82
N ALA A 279 6.11 17.33 15.84
CA ALA A 279 6.41 16.19 16.69
C ALA A 279 6.94 16.69 18.04
N THR A 280 6.41 16.17 19.14
CA THR A 280 6.92 16.44 20.50
C THR A 280 7.14 15.12 21.22
N GLU A 281 8.34 14.94 21.76
CA GLU A 281 8.66 13.78 22.60
C GLU A 281 8.28 14.04 24.06
N TYR A 282 7.78 13.00 24.72
CA TYR A 282 7.42 12.98 26.14
C TYR A 282 8.06 11.75 26.80
N SER A 283 8.63 11.92 27.99
CA SER A 283 8.95 10.78 28.85
C SER A 283 7.65 10.21 29.42
N ILE A 284 7.47 8.90 29.30
CA ILE A 284 6.26 8.21 29.74
C ILE A 284 6.18 8.24 31.27
N SER A 285 7.30 7.95 31.95
CA SER A 285 7.39 7.94 33.41
C SER A 285 7.17 9.31 34.07
N GLU A 286 7.46 10.41 33.38
CA GLU A 286 7.30 11.79 33.90
C GLU A 286 5.97 12.46 33.54
N CYS A 287 5.12 11.78 32.75
CA CYS A 287 3.87 12.33 32.25
C CYS A 287 2.65 11.48 32.63
N ILE A 288 1.52 12.14 32.80
CA ILE A 288 0.21 11.47 32.91
C ILE A 288 -0.54 11.71 31.60
N PHE A 289 -0.97 10.61 30.97
CA PHE A 289 -1.73 10.63 29.73
C PHE A 289 -3.19 10.33 30.01
N LYS A 290 -4.08 11.00 29.29
CA LYS A 290 -5.50 10.67 29.23
C LYS A 290 -5.93 10.64 27.77
N ILE A 291 -6.44 9.48 27.36
CA ILE A 291 -6.98 9.25 26.03
C ILE A 291 -8.50 9.42 26.08
N THR A 292 -9.03 10.18 25.14
CA THR A 292 -10.47 10.35 24.94
C THR A 292 -10.81 10.06 23.49
N GLY A 293 -11.90 9.33 23.26
CA GLY A 293 -12.32 8.89 21.93
C GLY A 293 -12.41 10.05 20.92
N GLY A 294 -11.94 9.77 19.72
CA GLY A 294 -11.93 10.68 18.57
C GLY A 294 -13.13 10.54 17.64
N ASP A 295 -13.15 11.40 16.63
CA ASP A 295 -14.09 11.31 15.51
C ASP A 295 -13.44 10.59 14.31
N TYR A 296 -13.81 9.32 14.17
CA TYR A 296 -13.34 8.39 13.14
C TYR A 296 -14.23 8.37 11.89
N THR A 297 -15.17 9.30 11.76
CA THR A 297 -15.98 9.38 10.53
C THR A 297 -15.07 9.58 9.32
N GLU A 298 -15.18 8.65 8.38
CA GLU A 298 -14.64 8.83 7.03
C GLU A 298 -15.39 10.00 6.40
N THR A 299 -14.67 10.88 5.72
CA THR A 299 -15.33 11.93 4.97
C THR A 299 -16.08 11.26 3.82
N THR A 300 -17.42 11.30 3.88
CA THR A 300 -18.25 10.84 2.78
C THR A 300 -18.05 11.79 1.62
N THR A 301 -17.34 11.33 0.58
CA THR A 301 -17.43 11.95 -0.74
C THR A 301 -18.89 11.92 -1.17
N CYS A 302 -19.49 13.10 -1.33
CA CYS A 302 -20.83 13.26 -1.87
C CYS A 302 -20.78 12.95 -3.38
N GLY A 303 -20.68 11.66 -3.73
CA GLY A 303 -20.60 11.17 -5.11
C GLY A 303 -21.94 10.79 -5.72
N ASP A 304 -23.06 10.96 -5.00
CA ASP A 304 -24.35 10.46 -5.47
C ASP A 304 -25.53 11.32 -4.98
N CYS A 305 -25.65 12.53 -5.53
CA CYS A 305 -26.81 13.42 -5.30
C CYS A 305 -28.15 12.84 -5.79
N SER A 306 -28.17 11.62 -6.32
CA SER A 306 -29.38 10.91 -6.77
C SER A 306 -30.18 10.28 -5.63
N LYS A 307 -29.66 10.24 -4.40
CA LYS A 307 -30.29 9.57 -3.23
C LYS A 307 -30.76 10.50 -2.11
N CYS A 308 -30.64 11.82 -2.27
CA CYS A 308 -31.22 12.78 -1.32
C CYS A 308 -32.75 12.82 -1.44
N LYS A 309 -33.44 11.90 -0.77
CA LYS A 309 -34.86 12.07 -0.40
C LYS A 309 -34.95 13.11 0.72
N GLY A 310 -34.95 14.38 0.38
CA GLY A 310 -35.02 15.42 1.41
C GLY A 310 -35.02 16.88 1.00
N CYS A 311 -35.11 17.23 -0.29
CA CYS A 311 -35.39 18.61 -0.69
C CYS A 311 -36.90 18.78 -0.88
N MET A 312 -37.59 19.26 0.16
CA MET A 312 -38.74 20.14 -0.01
C MET A 312 -38.25 21.58 0.00
#